data_AF-A0A7Y1V4C1-F1
#
_entry.id   AF-A0A7Y1V4C1-F1
#
_cell.length_a   1.000
_cell.length_b   1.000
_cell.length_c   1.000
_cell.angle_alpha   90.00
_cell.angle_beta   90.00
_cell.angle_gamma   90.00
#
_symmetry.space_group_name_H-M   'P 1'
#
loop_
_entity.id
_entity.type
_entity.pdbx_description
1 polymer ?
#
loop_
_entity_poly.entity_id
_entity_poly.type
_entity_poly.pdbx_seq_one_letter_code
_entity_poly.pdbx_strand_id
1 'polypeptide(L)'
;MQDFHRLVLSRGLPYFLEGSMLSQKLPQSTKLPVQYTKHLKESDLVRLKRGELTASIFGGTDKPLIVASGRATNPTFFTFRKGAAILEYARLSSSFFNMGYFRSDGLHVEGDEYVLSEKKEAYYYHPLPESERIQGGDYKLSESLDGRFWSKMNFDARAKDTLQFNSVIRIKEDNGSFKIDLDIDGVDNVEVTLELCFREGGQLEGVSKGRDDDDFFLEDGHATYTYGGDTIRIGPGKYEHHNLV
;
A
#
# COMPACT_ATOMS: atom_id res chain seq x y z
N MET A 1 39.83 0.44 -8.64
CA MET A 1 40.69 0.37 -7.42
C MET A 1 41.27 1.74 -7.03
N GLN A 2 41.72 2.57 -7.98
CA GLN A 2 42.13 3.98 -7.72
C GLN A 2 41.03 4.84 -7.07
N ASP A 3 39.77 4.65 -7.47
CA ASP A 3 38.64 5.42 -6.89
C ASP A 3 38.34 5.04 -5.45
N PHE A 4 38.57 3.79 -5.04
CA PHE A 4 38.39 3.36 -3.65
C PHE A 4 39.38 4.07 -2.74
N HIS A 5 40.66 4.10 -3.12
CA HIS A 5 41.68 4.78 -2.32
C HIS A 5 41.39 6.28 -2.23
N ARG A 6 41.03 6.93 -3.35
CA ARG A 6 40.77 8.37 -3.37
C ARG A 6 39.49 8.77 -2.63
N LEU A 7 38.39 8.04 -2.84
CA LEU A 7 37.08 8.39 -2.28
C LEU A 7 36.92 7.89 -0.83
N VAL A 8 37.34 6.66 -0.53
CA VAL A 8 37.10 6.03 0.77
C VAL A 8 38.25 6.32 1.73
N LEU A 9 39.49 6.02 1.36
CA LEU A 9 40.62 6.14 2.29
C LEU A 9 41.15 7.57 2.45
N SER A 10 41.29 8.32 1.35
CA SER A 10 41.85 9.69 1.42
C SER A 10 40.82 10.76 1.76
N ARG A 11 39.54 10.57 1.38
CA ARG A 11 38.48 11.55 1.62
C ARG A 11 37.51 11.12 2.72
N GLY A 12 37.01 9.89 2.68
CA GLY A 12 36.01 9.40 3.65
C GLY A 12 36.57 9.12 5.03
N LEU A 13 37.73 8.44 5.11
CA LEU A 13 38.30 7.95 6.37
C LEU A 13 38.52 9.05 7.41
N PRO A 14 39.04 10.25 7.07
CA PRO A 14 39.10 11.35 8.04
C PRO A 14 37.74 11.67 8.67
N TYR A 15 36.65 11.72 7.89
CA TYR A 15 35.30 11.95 8.41
C TYR A 15 34.79 10.79 9.30
N PHE A 16 35.13 9.54 8.95
CA PHE A 16 34.83 8.38 9.80
C PHE A 16 35.57 8.44 11.14
N LEU A 17 36.82 8.91 11.14
CA LEU A 17 37.68 9.02 12.32
C LEU A 17 37.33 10.25 13.18
N GLU A 18 36.85 11.34 12.59
CA GLU A 18 36.35 12.53 13.30
C GLU A 18 34.97 12.29 13.95
N GLY A 19 34.21 11.32 13.44
CA GLY A 19 32.95 10.90 14.04
C GLY A 19 33.18 10.17 15.37
N SER A 20 33.08 10.89 16.49
CA SER A 20 33.25 10.32 17.84
C SER A 20 32.31 9.12 18.11
N MET A 21 31.13 9.11 17.51
CA MET A 21 30.18 8.00 17.52
C MET A 21 30.72 6.74 16.81
N LEU A 22 31.39 6.91 15.67
CA LEU A 22 31.89 5.81 14.83
C LEU A 22 33.17 5.19 15.40
N SER A 23 33.83 5.90 16.31
CA SER A 23 34.99 5.42 17.07
C SER A 23 34.60 4.67 18.36
N GLN A 24 33.30 4.58 18.70
CA GLN A 24 32.84 3.84 19.86
C GLN A 24 32.99 2.34 19.64
N LYS A 25 33.20 1.58 20.73
CA LYS A 25 33.17 0.12 20.67
C LYS A 25 31.82 -0.33 20.13
N LEU A 26 31.84 -1.25 19.17
CA LEU A 26 30.63 -1.87 18.68
C LEU A 26 29.85 -2.47 19.86
N PRO A 27 28.50 -2.39 19.84
CA PRO A 27 27.69 -3.03 20.85
C PRO A 27 28.01 -4.53 20.89
N GLN A 28 28.05 -5.10 22.09
CA GLN A 28 28.29 -6.53 22.26
C GLN A 28 27.22 -7.32 21.51
N SER A 29 27.64 -8.33 20.74
CA SER A 29 26.71 -9.22 20.05
C SER A 29 25.80 -9.90 21.08
N THR A 30 24.49 -9.72 20.91
CA THR A 30 23.45 -10.32 21.75
C THR A 30 22.50 -11.13 20.87
N LYS A 31 21.75 -12.06 21.48
CA LYS A 31 20.68 -12.77 20.77
C LYS A 31 19.63 -11.76 20.31
N LEU A 32 19.24 -11.84 19.05
CA LEU A 32 18.18 -10.98 18.52
C LEU A 32 16.85 -11.28 19.23
N PRO A 33 16.03 -10.25 19.52
CA PRO A 33 14.73 -10.47 20.13
C PRO A 33 13.82 -11.25 19.18
N VAL A 34 13.26 -12.35 19.69
CA VAL A 34 12.31 -13.20 18.96
C VAL A 34 10.86 -12.80 19.19
N GLN A 35 10.60 -11.84 20.08
CA GLN A 35 9.28 -11.29 20.32
C GLN A 35 9.40 -9.78 20.50
N TYR A 36 8.67 -9.03 19.69
CA TYR A 36 8.54 -7.59 19.85
C TYR A 36 7.39 -7.05 19.03
N THR A 37 6.95 -5.87 19.40
CA THR A 37 6.16 -4.95 18.55
C THR A 37 6.87 -3.62 18.57
N LYS A 38 7.16 -3.06 17.39
CA LYS A 38 7.84 -1.78 17.22
C LYS A 38 6.96 -0.89 16.37
N HIS A 39 6.55 0.24 16.95
CA HIS A 39 5.89 1.32 16.23
C HIS A 39 6.93 2.40 15.92
N LEU A 40 7.23 2.56 14.64
CA LEU A 40 8.09 3.58 14.08
C LEU A 40 7.18 4.72 13.60
N LYS A 41 6.90 5.67 14.51
CA LYS A 41 5.87 6.70 14.31
C LYS A 41 6.23 7.64 13.17
N GLU A 42 7.51 7.92 13.00
CA GLU A 42 8.04 8.85 12.01
C GLU A 42 7.84 8.36 10.58
N SER A 43 7.63 7.06 10.39
CA SER A 43 7.37 6.45 9.09
C SER A 43 6.03 5.69 9.05
N ASP A 44 5.16 5.91 10.04
CA ASP A 44 3.86 5.23 10.18
C ASP A 44 3.96 3.72 9.90
N LEU A 45 4.94 3.06 10.53
CA LEU A 45 5.26 1.65 10.30
C LEU A 45 5.20 0.88 11.62
N VAL A 46 4.46 -0.23 11.61
CA VAL A 46 4.49 -1.19 12.71
C VAL A 46 5.17 -2.46 12.24
N ARG A 47 6.15 -2.95 13.01
CA ARG A 47 6.81 -4.24 12.82
C ARG A 47 6.55 -5.13 14.02
N LEU A 48 6.06 -6.34 13.75
CA LEU A 48 5.79 -7.36 14.76
C LEU A 48 6.66 -8.59 14.52
N LYS A 49 7.10 -9.23 15.61
CA LYS A 49 7.71 -10.55 15.61
C LYS A 49 7.15 -11.40 16.75
N ARG A 50 6.84 -12.67 16.46
CA ARG A 50 6.42 -13.71 17.41
C ARG A 50 7.09 -15.05 17.00
N GLY A 51 8.29 -15.32 17.49
CA GLY A 51 9.07 -16.48 17.06
C GLY A 51 9.39 -16.40 15.55
N GLU A 52 8.95 -17.40 14.79
CA GLU A 52 9.12 -17.48 13.33
C GLU A 52 8.14 -16.60 12.54
N LEU A 53 7.18 -15.99 13.23
CA LEU A 53 6.23 -15.07 12.63
C LEU A 53 6.79 -13.66 12.60
N THR A 54 6.62 -12.98 11.47
CA THR A 54 6.76 -11.52 11.39
C THR A 54 5.66 -10.91 10.55
N ALA A 55 5.22 -9.71 10.94
CA ALA A 55 4.29 -8.92 10.14
C ALA A 55 4.75 -7.47 10.10
N SER A 56 4.43 -6.77 9.01
CA SER A 56 4.57 -5.32 8.91
C SER A 56 3.26 -4.69 8.49
N ILE A 57 2.90 -3.57 9.12
CA ILE A 57 1.76 -2.73 8.77
C ILE A 57 2.30 -1.38 8.33
N PHE A 58 1.94 -0.95 7.12
CA PHE A 58 2.42 0.27 6.49
C PHE A 58 1.27 1.28 6.40
N GLY A 59 1.31 2.31 7.23
CA GLY A 59 0.47 3.50 7.07
C GLY A 59 1.20 4.69 6.44
N GLY A 60 2.53 4.67 6.44
CA GLY A 60 3.36 5.65 5.76
C GLY A 60 3.66 5.18 4.35
N THR A 61 3.11 5.86 3.35
CA THR A 61 3.37 5.57 1.94
C THR A 61 3.78 6.84 1.20
N ASP A 62 4.76 6.71 0.31
CA ASP A 62 5.10 7.79 -0.62
C ASP A 62 3.88 8.01 -1.52
N LYS A 63 3.15 9.09 -1.29
CA LYS A 63 2.09 9.50 -2.20
C LYS A 63 2.72 9.91 -3.53
N PRO A 64 2.18 9.49 -4.68
CA PRO A 64 2.63 10.03 -5.95
C PRO A 64 2.41 11.55 -5.92
N LEU A 65 3.51 12.32 -5.94
CA LEU A 65 3.46 13.80 -5.94
C LEU A 65 2.76 14.37 -7.19
N ILE A 66 2.74 13.59 -8.26
CA ILE A 66 2.02 13.83 -9.51
C ILE A 66 1.60 12.46 -10.08
N VAL A 67 0.49 12.41 -10.83
CA VAL A 67 0.17 11.24 -11.66
C VAL A 67 1.18 11.19 -12.81
N ALA A 68 2.32 10.54 -12.56
CA ALA A 68 3.35 10.28 -13.54
C ALA A 68 3.67 8.78 -13.55
N SER A 69 3.61 8.18 -14.73
CA SER A 69 3.98 6.78 -14.97
C SER A 69 5.36 6.47 -14.36
N GLY A 70 5.41 5.54 -13.40
CA GLY A 70 6.64 4.81 -13.07
C GLY A 70 7.48 5.29 -11.88
N ARG A 71 6.97 6.13 -10.96
CA ARG A 71 7.66 6.29 -9.65
C ARG A 71 7.21 5.16 -8.72
N ALA A 72 8.16 4.30 -8.35
CA ALA A 72 7.99 3.08 -7.56
C ALA A 72 7.45 3.38 -6.15
N THR A 73 6.14 3.62 -6.05
CA THR A 73 5.43 3.74 -4.78
C THR A 73 4.81 2.38 -4.48
N ASN A 74 5.09 1.84 -3.31
CA ASN A 74 4.58 0.53 -2.90
C ASN A 74 3.23 0.70 -2.17
N PRO A 75 2.09 0.24 -2.74
CA PRO A 75 0.76 0.33 -2.11
C PRO A 75 0.50 -0.75 -1.06
N THR A 76 1.51 -1.54 -0.69
CA THR A 76 1.35 -2.61 0.28
C THR A 76 1.05 -2.03 1.65
N PHE A 77 -0.12 -2.35 2.21
CA PHE A 77 -0.49 -1.94 3.55
C PHE A 77 -0.11 -2.99 4.61
N PHE A 78 0.06 -4.25 4.19
CA PHE A 78 0.38 -5.35 5.10
C PHE A 78 1.29 -6.41 4.46
N THR A 79 2.24 -6.94 5.23
CA THR A 79 3.01 -8.13 4.87
C THR A 79 3.06 -9.11 6.02
N PHE A 80 3.17 -10.40 5.69
CA PHE A 80 3.17 -11.45 6.68
C PHE A 80 4.10 -12.59 6.30
N ARG A 81 4.76 -13.14 7.30
CA ARG A 81 5.68 -14.27 7.14
C ARG A 81 5.54 -15.20 8.33
N LYS A 82 5.52 -16.50 8.05
CA LYS A 82 5.69 -17.57 9.01
C LYS A 82 6.73 -18.55 8.46
N GLY A 83 7.94 -18.52 9.02
CA GLY A 83 9.04 -19.36 8.56
C GLY A 83 9.37 -19.10 7.08
N ALA A 84 9.18 -20.09 6.21
CA ALA A 84 9.41 -20.00 4.77
C ALA A 84 8.17 -19.53 3.97
N ALA A 85 6.96 -19.62 4.54
CA ALA A 85 5.73 -19.15 3.91
C ALA A 85 5.57 -17.64 4.10
N ILE A 86 5.40 -16.91 2.98
CA ILE A 86 5.43 -15.46 2.95
C ILE A 86 4.29 -14.94 2.07
N LEU A 87 3.48 -14.06 2.66
CA LEU A 87 2.64 -13.09 1.96
C LEU A 87 3.49 -11.84 1.74
N GLU A 88 3.96 -11.67 0.50
CA GLU A 88 4.87 -10.58 0.16
C GLU A 88 4.16 -9.24 0.18
N TYR A 89 2.91 -9.18 -0.28
CA TYR A 89 2.13 -7.96 -0.34
C TYR A 89 0.64 -8.24 -0.13
N ALA A 90 0.00 -7.47 0.74
CA ALA A 90 -1.45 -7.25 0.71
C ALA A 90 -1.73 -5.81 0.25
N ARG A 91 -2.59 -5.67 -0.76
CA ARG A 91 -2.92 -4.39 -1.39
C ARG A 91 -4.42 -4.31 -1.63
N LEU A 92 -4.97 -3.12 -1.50
CA LEU A 92 -6.39 -2.86 -1.76
C LEU A 92 -6.49 -1.93 -2.96
N SER A 93 -7.36 -2.24 -3.91
CA SER A 93 -7.66 -1.36 -5.04
C SER A 93 -9.16 -1.24 -5.24
N SER A 94 -9.58 -0.16 -5.89
CA SER A 94 -10.96 0.01 -6.30
C SER A 94 -11.05 0.55 -7.73
N SER A 95 -12.18 0.29 -8.39
CA SER A 95 -12.48 0.87 -9.70
C SER A 95 -12.96 2.32 -9.62
N PHE A 96 -12.93 2.95 -8.42
CA PHE A 96 -13.34 4.33 -8.20
C PHE A 96 -12.51 5.29 -9.08
N PHE A 97 -13.09 5.69 -10.21
CA PHE A 97 -12.46 6.53 -11.23
C PHE A 97 -11.05 6.07 -11.66
N ASN A 98 -10.74 4.78 -11.48
CA ASN A 98 -9.40 4.21 -11.66
C ASN A 98 -8.29 5.00 -10.97
N MET A 99 -8.55 5.50 -9.77
CA MET A 99 -7.58 6.28 -8.97
C MET A 99 -6.48 5.43 -8.32
N GLY A 100 -6.42 4.14 -8.66
CA GLY A 100 -5.38 3.21 -8.24
C GLY A 100 -5.59 2.66 -6.83
N TYR A 101 -4.51 2.09 -6.29
CA TYR A 101 -4.51 1.42 -4.99
C TYR A 101 -4.81 2.36 -3.82
N PHE A 102 -5.22 1.76 -2.72
CA PHE A 102 -5.29 2.36 -1.40
C PHE A 102 -3.91 2.84 -0.93
N ARG A 103 -3.87 4.07 -0.42
CA ARG A 103 -2.71 4.70 0.20
C ARG A 103 -3.13 5.33 1.51
N SER A 104 -2.70 4.73 2.61
CA SER A 104 -3.08 5.22 3.93
C SER A 104 -2.59 6.64 4.17
N ASP A 105 -3.45 7.43 4.83
CA ASP A 105 -3.20 8.74 5.40
C ASP A 105 -2.60 8.60 6.82
N GLY A 106 -1.54 7.79 6.94
CA GLY A 106 -0.86 7.51 8.20
C GLY A 106 -1.34 6.26 8.92
N LEU A 107 -0.88 6.07 10.15
CA LEU A 107 -1.24 4.94 11.00
C LEU A 107 -1.68 5.42 12.38
N HIS A 108 -2.88 5.01 12.79
CA HIS A 108 -3.39 5.26 14.13
C HIS A 108 -3.51 3.97 14.93
N VAL A 109 -3.37 4.08 16.25
CA VAL A 109 -3.55 2.94 17.17
C VAL A 109 -4.80 3.21 17.98
N GLU A 110 -5.80 2.34 17.87
CA GLU A 110 -7.06 2.41 18.60
C GLU A 110 -7.22 1.14 19.44
N GLY A 111 -6.96 1.25 20.75
CA GLY A 111 -6.94 0.07 21.62
C GLY A 111 -5.85 -0.91 21.22
N ASP A 112 -6.25 -2.09 20.74
CA ASP A 112 -5.36 -3.14 20.24
C ASP A 112 -5.38 -3.28 18.70
N GLU A 113 -5.96 -2.30 18.01
CA GLU A 113 -6.05 -2.26 16.55
C GLU A 113 -5.13 -1.19 15.95
N TYR A 114 -4.61 -1.50 14.76
CA TYR A 114 -3.92 -0.56 13.90
C TYR A 114 -4.88 -0.12 12.80
N VAL A 115 -5.14 1.18 12.73
CA VAL A 115 -6.13 1.78 11.83
C VAL A 115 -5.42 2.55 10.73
N LEU A 116 -5.73 2.19 9.49
CA LEU A 116 -5.27 2.83 8.27
C LEU A 116 -6.51 3.42 7.58
N SER A 117 -6.41 4.62 7.02
CA SER A 117 -7.55 5.25 6.33
C SER A 117 -7.11 5.98 5.08
N GLU A 118 -7.96 5.99 4.05
CA GLU A 118 -7.78 6.80 2.85
C GLU A 118 -9.11 7.46 2.51
N LYS A 119 -9.04 8.72 2.09
CA LYS A 119 -10.16 9.42 1.45
C LYS A 119 -9.81 9.76 0.00
N LYS A 120 -10.65 9.33 -0.93
CA LYS A 120 -10.60 9.71 -2.35
C LYS A 120 -11.79 10.59 -2.70
N GLU A 121 -11.55 11.58 -3.55
CA GLU A 121 -12.59 12.41 -4.16
C GLU A 121 -12.42 12.45 -5.68
N ALA A 122 -13.55 12.44 -6.39
CA ALA A 122 -13.58 12.63 -7.83
C ALA A 122 -14.78 13.49 -8.21
N TYR A 123 -14.68 14.14 -9.38
CA TYR A 123 -15.67 15.13 -9.79
C TYR A 123 -16.30 14.80 -11.14
N TYR A 124 -17.62 14.97 -11.23
CA TYR A 124 -18.33 15.11 -12.50
C TYR A 124 -18.50 16.59 -12.82
N TYR A 125 -17.76 17.08 -13.82
CA TYR A 125 -17.80 18.48 -14.24
C TYR A 125 -19.00 18.74 -15.14
N HIS A 126 -19.80 19.74 -14.78
CA HIS A 126 -20.91 20.23 -15.59
C HIS A 126 -20.41 21.06 -16.79
N PRO A 127 -21.28 21.37 -17.76
CA PRO A 127 -20.94 22.28 -18.84
C PRO A 127 -20.44 23.64 -18.33
N LEU A 128 -19.52 24.25 -19.09
CA LEU A 128 -19.03 25.59 -18.77
C LEU A 128 -20.19 26.60 -18.89
N PRO A 129 -20.39 27.51 -17.90
CA PRO A 129 -21.40 28.56 -17.97
C PRO A 129 -21.24 29.40 -19.24
N GLU A 130 -22.36 29.86 -19.82
CA GLU A 130 -22.33 30.63 -21.08
C GLU A 130 -21.48 31.89 -20.99
N SER A 131 -21.50 32.58 -19.85
CA SER A 131 -20.69 33.78 -19.57
C SER A 131 -19.19 33.54 -19.61
N GLU A 132 -18.74 32.30 -19.39
CA GLU A 132 -17.34 31.90 -19.33
C GLU A 132 -16.85 31.31 -20.67
N ARG A 133 -17.74 31.20 -21.68
CA ARG A 133 -17.38 30.62 -22.98
C ARG A 133 -16.63 31.64 -23.84
N ILE A 134 -15.52 31.20 -24.42
CA ILE A 134 -14.77 32.00 -25.39
C ILE A 134 -14.90 31.37 -26.78
N GLN A 135 -14.92 32.22 -27.81
CA GLN A 135 -14.90 31.76 -29.19
C GLN A 135 -13.63 30.95 -29.45
N GLY A 136 -13.76 29.76 -30.05
CA GLY A 136 -12.64 28.87 -30.35
C GLY A 136 -12.25 27.90 -29.22
N GLY A 137 -12.76 28.10 -28.00
CA GLY A 137 -12.57 27.14 -26.89
C GLY A 137 -11.12 26.94 -26.44
N ASP A 138 -10.22 27.87 -26.74
CA ASP A 138 -8.81 27.78 -26.39
C ASP A 138 -8.54 28.30 -24.97
N TYR A 139 -8.99 27.55 -23.97
CA TYR A 139 -8.82 27.92 -22.56
C TYR A 139 -7.37 27.73 -22.09
N LYS A 140 -7.04 28.31 -20.92
CA LYS A 140 -5.78 28.01 -20.24
C LYS A 140 -5.70 26.51 -19.95
N LEU A 141 -4.56 25.91 -20.25
CA LEU A 141 -4.27 24.53 -19.85
C LEU A 141 -4.18 24.48 -18.32
N SER A 142 -5.05 23.68 -17.70
CA SER A 142 -5.10 23.52 -16.25
C SER A 142 -5.32 22.07 -15.87
N GLU A 143 -4.93 21.74 -14.65
CA GLU A 143 -5.23 20.46 -14.02
C GLU A 143 -6.71 20.40 -13.62
N SER A 144 -7.28 19.20 -13.57
CA SER A 144 -8.55 18.96 -12.87
C SER A 144 -8.33 19.01 -11.35
N LEU A 145 -9.37 19.33 -10.59
CA LEU A 145 -9.27 19.49 -9.14
C LEU A 145 -8.85 18.20 -8.41
N ASP A 146 -9.11 17.04 -9.02
CA ASP A 146 -8.72 15.72 -8.53
C ASP A 146 -7.37 15.23 -9.10
N GLY A 147 -6.66 16.05 -9.88
CA GLY A 147 -5.32 15.74 -10.41
C GLY A 147 -5.29 14.68 -11.52
N ARG A 148 -6.45 14.26 -12.05
CA ARG A 148 -6.54 13.16 -13.04
C ARG A 148 -6.25 13.60 -14.48
N PHE A 149 -6.49 14.86 -14.82
CA PHE A 149 -6.39 15.35 -16.19
C PHE A 149 -5.71 16.72 -16.27
N TRP A 150 -4.94 16.94 -17.34
CA TRP A 150 -4.49 18.26 -17.75
C TRP A 150 -5.13 18.60 -19.09
N SER A 151 -6.03 19.60 -19.11
CA SER A 151 -6.76 19.96 -20.32
C SER A 151 -7.16 21.43 -20.35
N LYS A 152 -7.38 21.96 -21.55
CA LYS A 152 -7.87 23.33 -21.78
C LYS A 152 -9.39 23.37 -21.61
N MET A 153 -9.89 23.03 -20.43
CA MET A 153 -11.34 22.90 -20.16
C MET A 153 -11.90 23.93 -19.19
N ASN A 154 -11.05 24.78 -18.59
CA ASN A 154 -11.40 25.76 -17.57
C ASN A 154 -12.18 25.11 -16.40
N PHE A 155 -11.55 24.13 -15.73
CA PHE A 155 -12.21 23.30 -14.70
C PHE A 155 -12.75 24.12 -13.52
N ASP A 156 -12.04 25.16 -13.09
CA ASP A 156 -12.43 25.99 -11.94
C ASP A 156 -13.73 26.76 -12.14
N ALA A 157 -14.06 27.09 -13.40
CA ALA A 157 -15.28 27.82 -13.76
C ALA A 157 -16.50 26.91 -13.94
N ARG A 158 -16.35 25.59 -13.79
CA ARG A 158 -17.45 24.62 -13.95
C ARG A 158 -18.06 24.29 -12.59
N ALA A 159 -19.39 24.25 -12.55
CA ALA A 159 -20.08 23.53 -11.49
C ALA A 159 -19.68 22.03 -11.53
N LYS A 160 -19.75 21.35 -10.39
CA LYS A 160 -19.34 19.96 -10.27
C LYS A 160 -20.16 19.22 -9.21
N ASP A 161 -20.39 17.94 -9.46
CA ASP A 161 -20.81 17.01 -8.41
C ASP A 161 -19.57 16.34 -7.83
N THR A 162 -19.48 16.30 -6.51
CA THR A 162 -18.38 15.65 -5.78
C THR A 162 -18.81 14.26 -5.35
N LEU A 163 -18.01 13.26 -5.71
CA LEU A 163 -18.14 11.90 -5.23
C LEU A 163 -16.99 11.56 -4.31
N GLN A 164 -17.27 10.80 -3.26
CA GLN A 164 -16.29 10.38 -2.27
C GLN A 164 -16.22 8.85 -2.21
N PHE A 165 -15.04 8.36 -1.88
CA PHE A 165 -14.78 6.96 -1.62
C PHE A 165 -13.77 6.86 -0.49
N ASN A 166 -14.23 6.38 0.66
CA ASN A 166 -13.50 6.27 1.90
C ASN A 166 -13.20 4.80 2.17
N SER A 167 -11.99 4.51 2.62
CA SER A 167 -11.57 3.16 2.98
C SER A 167 -10.88 3.20 4.32
N VAL A 168 -11.29 2.31 5.23
CA VAL A 168 -10.63 2.12 6.53
C VAL A 168 -10.26 0.65 6.69
N ILE A 169 -8.99 0.40 6.97
CA ILE A 169 -8.46 -0.94 7.23
C ILE A 169 -8.08 -1.00 8.71
N ARG A 170 -8.68 -1.94 9.45
CA ARG A 170 -8.35 -2.20 10.86
C ARG A 170 -7.65 -3.54 10.96
N ILE A 171 -6.47 -3.54 11.57
CA ILE A 171 -5.63 -4.73 11.68
C ILE A 171 -5.41 -5.03 13.15
N LYS A 172 -5.76 -6.24 13.57
CA LYS A 172 -5.61 -6.72 14.94
C LYS A 172 -4.80 -8.00 14.96
N GLU A 173 -3.77 -8.06 15.81
CA GLU A 173 -3.03 -9.29 16.07
C GLU A 173 -3.69 -10.08 17.20
N ASP A 174 -3.86 -11.38 17.00
CA ASP A 174 -4.31 -12.32 18.01
C ASP A 174 -3.41 -13.56 17.99
N ASN A 175 -2.44 -13.60 18.91
CA ASN A 175 -1.55 -14.75 19.13
C ASN A 175 -0.90 -15.31 17.85
N GLY A 176 -0.39 -14.42 16.99
CA GLY A 176 0.21 -14.78 15.71
C GLY A 176 -0.78 -15.03 14.57
N SER A 177 -2.05 -14.73 14.76
CA SER A 177 -3.04 -14.57 13.69
C SER A 177 -3.36 -13.09 13.52
N PHE A 178 -3.84 -12.70 12.34
CA PHE A 178 -4.22 -11.32 12.05
C PHE A 178 -5.65 -11.28 11.55
N LYS A 179 -6.47 -10.46 12.19
CA LYS A 179 -7.78 -10.06 11.68
C LYS A 179 -7.61 -8.74 10.95
N ILE A 180 -8.10 -8.69 9.72
CA ILE A 180 -8.07 -7.49 8.88
C ILE A 180 -9.51 -7.19 8.50
N ASP A 181 -10.06 -6.11 9.06
CA ASP A 181 -11.40 -5.63 8.76
C ASP A 181 -11.30 -4.48 7.75
N LEU A 182 -12.02 -4.61 6.63
CA LEU A 182 -12.10 -3.61 5.57
C LEU A 182 -13.48 -2.94 5.65
N ASP A 183 -13.49 -1.64 5.85
CA ASP A 183 -14.69 -0.80 5.90
C ASP A 183 -14.64 0.19 4.75
N ILE A 184 -15.58 0.08 3.82
CA ILE A 184 -15.61 0.82 2.57
C ILE A 184 -16.92 1.60 2.50
N ASP A 185 -16.82 2.91 2.37
CA ASP A 185 -17.94 3.84 2.29
C ASP A 185 -17.79 4.72 1.04
N GLY A 186 -18.79 4.74 0.16
CA GLY A 186 -18.69 5.47 -1.10
C GLY A 186 -19.85 5.21 -2.04
N VAL A 187 -19.65 5.53 -3.31
CA VAL A 187 -20.68 5.36 -4.34
C VAL A 187 -20.96 3.88 -4.66
N ASP A 188 -22.22 3.55 -4.93
CA ASP A 188 -22.67 2.20 -5.25
C ASP A 188 -21.98 1.65 -6.52
N ASN A 189 -21.86 0.32 -6.58
CA ASN A 189 -21.32 -0.43 -7.72
C ASN A 189 -19.85 -0.10 -8.07
N VAL A 190 -19.07 0.34 -7.10
CA VAL A 190 -17.61 0.38 -7.21
C VAL A 190 -17.05 -0.96 -6.81
N GLU A 191 -16.21 -1.52 -7.68
CA GLU A 191 -15.54 -2.79 -7.42
C GLU A 191 -14.37 -2.56 -6.47
N VAL A 192 -14.19 -3.48 -5.52
CA VAL A 192 -13.08 -3.47 -4.58
C VAL A 192 -12.37 -4.81 -4.62
N THR A 193 -11.05 -4.78 -4.77
CA THR A 193 -10.21 -5.98 -4.83
C THR A 193 -9.14 -5.92 -3.75
N LEU A 194 -9.12 -6.95 -2.89
CA LEU A 194 -8.00 -7.25 -2.01
C LEU A 194 -7.06 -8.23 -2.72
N GLU A 195 -5.90 -7.73 -3.11
CA GLU A 195 -4.83 -8.53 -3.72
C GLU A 195 -3.91 -9.08 -2.61
N LEU A 196 -3.65 -10.39 -2.65
CA LEU A 196 -2.76 -11.10 -1.74
C LEU A 196 -1.69 -11.85 -2.54
N CYS A 197 -0.49 -11.28 -2.62
CA CYS A 197 0.62 -11.86 -3.37
C CYS A 197 1.48 -12.75 -2.46
N PHE A 198 1.37 -14.06 -2.61
CA PHE A 198 2.27 -15.00 -1.95
C PHE A 198 3.57 -15.17 -2.73
N ARG A 199 4.63 -15.57 -2.02
CA ARG A 199 5.91 -15.87 -2.64
C ARG A 199 5.77 -16.93 -3.74
N GLU A 200 6.45 -16.73 -4.86
CA GLU A 200 6.48 -17.70 -5.95
C GLU A 200 7.09 -19.04 -5.50
N GLY A 201 6.60 -20.15 -6.07
CA GLY A 201 7.10 -21.51 -5.84
C GLY A 201 6.43 -22.27 -4.69
N GLY A 202 5.45 -21.66 -4.02
CA GLY A 202 4.59 -22.34 -3.05
C GLY A 202 3.38 -23.01 -3.68
N GLN A 203 2.66 -23.79 -2.88
CA GLN A 203 1.41 -24.44 -3.26
C GLN A 203 0.24 -23.68 -2.64
N LEU A 204 -0.70 -23.25 -3.47
CA LEU A 204 -1.92 -22.56 -3.06
C LEU A 204 -3.13 -23.48 -3.30
N GLU A 205 -3.90 -23.73 -2.24
CA GLU A 205 -5.09 -24.59 -2.24
C GLU A 205 -6.32 -23.82 -1.78
N GLY A 206 -7.51 -24.31 -2.14
CA GLY A 206 -8.79 -23.70 -1.77
C GLY A 206 -9.13 -22.44 -2.58
N VAL A 207 -8.58 -22.33 -3.79
CA VAL A 207 -8.79 -21.21 -4.72
C VAL A 207 -9.21 -21.71 -6.10
N SER A 208 -9.91 -20.87 -6.84
CA SER A 208 -10.21 -21.04 -8.26
C SER A 208 -9.13 -20.36 -9.10
N LYS A 209 -8.80 -20.92 -10.28
CA LYS A 209 -7.90 -20.24 -11.21
C LYS A 209 -8.58 -19.02 -11.84
N GLY A 210 -7.83 -17.94 -11.97
CA GLY A 210 -8.19 -16.78 -12.75
C GLY A 210 -7.88 -16.95 -14.23
N ARG A 211 -7.75 -15.82 -14.93
CA ARG A 211 -7.49 -15.79 -16.38
C ARG A 211 -6.03 -16.11 -16.72
N ASP A 212 -5.12 -15.55 -15.95
CA ASP A 212 -3.68 -15.81 -16.06
C ASP A 212 -3.28 -16.97 -15.14
N ASP A 213 -2.19 -17.66 -15.48
CA ASP A 213 -1.79 -18.89 -14.77
C ASP A 213 -1.41 -18.67 -13.30
N ASP A 214 -1.01 -17.45 -12.96
CA ASP A 214 -0.59 -17.02 -11.62
C ASP A 214 -1.69 -16.27 -10.86
N ASP A 215 -2.88 -16.12 -11.46
CA ASP A 215 -4.02 -15.45 -10.84
C ASP A 215 -4.98 -16.47 -10.23
N PHE A 216 -5.45 -16.17 -9.03
CA PHE A 216 -6.35 -17.04 -8.28
C PHE A 216 -7.42 -16.23 -7.55
N PHE A 217 -8.61 -16.80 -7.45
CA PHE A 217 -9.74 -16.22 -6.72
C PHE A 217 -10.08 -17.09 -5.51
N LEU A 218 -10.20 -16.45 -4.33
CA LEU A 218 -10.76 -17.05 -3.13
C LEU A 218 -12.24 -16.66 -3.04
N GLU A 219 -13.09 -17.44 -3.72
CA GLU A 219 -14.51 -17.11 -3.90
C GLU A 219 -15.32 -17.22 -2.60
N ASP A 220 -15.01 -18.22 -1.79
CA ASP A 220 -15.61 -18.49 -0.49
C ASP A 220 -14.63 -19.33 0.36
N GLY A 221 -14.94 -19.54 1.64
CA GLY A 221 -14.21 -20.48 2.47
C GLY A 221 -12.80 -19.99 2.78
N HIS A 222 -11.79 -20.86 2.69
CA HIS A 222 -10.43 -20.51 3.08
C HIS A 222 -9.41 -21.03 2.07
N ALA A 223 -8.39 -20.21 1.79
CA ALA A 223 -7.20 -20.62 1.06
C ALA A 223 -6.10 -21.07 2.03
N THR A 224 -5.25 -21.97 1.55
CA THR A 224 -4.05 -22.41 2.27
C THR A 224 -2.85 -22.29 1.34
N TYR A 225 -1.88 -21.47 1.73
CA TYR A 225 -0.60 -21.30 1.04
C TYR A 225 0.51 -22.01 1.83
N THR A 226 1.22 -22.93 1.19
CA THR A 226 2.31 -23.71 1.80
C THR A 226 3.60 -23.51 1.02
N TYR A 227 4.70 -23.25 1.73
CA TYR A 227 6.05 -23.19 1.15
C TYR A 227 7.04 -23.90 2.07
N GLY A 228 7.75 -24.89 1.55
CA GLY A 228 8.59 -25.77 2.37
C GLY A 228 7.74 -26.53 3.40
N GLY A 229 8.00 -26.30 4.70
CA GLY A 229 7.23 -26.89 5.81
C GLY A 229 6.27 -25.93 6.50
N ASP A 230 6.14 -24.69 6.02
CA ASP A 230 5.34 -23.64 6.65
C ASP A 230 4.07 -23.34 5.85
N THR A 231 3.02 -22.94 6.57
CA THR A 231 1.70 -22.73 5.99
C THR A 231 1.03 -21.46 6.54
N ILE A 232 0.39 -20.71 5.65
CA ILE A 232 -0.49 -19.56 5.93
C ILE A 232 -1.90 -19.93 5.47
N ARG A 233 -2.90 -19.70 6.33
CA ARG A 233 -4.33 -19.87 6.00
C ARG A 233 -5.00 -18.50 5.96
N ILE A 234 -5.83 -18.25 4.96
CA ILE A 234 -6.55 -16.98 4.74
C ILE A 234 -8.03 -17.28 4.52
N GLY A 235 -8.90 -16.43 5.07
CA GLY A 235 -10.33 -16.45 4.80
C GLY A 235 -11.11 -15.55 5.79
N PRO A 236 -12.43 -15.41 5.60
CA PRO A 236 -13.20 -16.06 4.54
C PRO A 236 -12.97 -15.45 3.15
N GLY A 237 -13.26 -16.23 2.10
CA GLY A 237 -13.35 -15.74 0.73
C GLY A 237 -14.59 -14.88 0.48
N LYS A 238 -14.51 -14.01 -0.53
CA LYS A 238 -15.65 -13.22 -1.01
C LYS A 238 -15.40 -12.81 -2.46
N TYR A 239 -16.32 -13.19 -3.35
CA TYR A 239 -16.25 -12.86 -4.78
C TYR A 239 -17.63 -12.48 -5.31
N GLU A 240 -17.96 -11.20 -5.19
CA GLU A 240 -19.24 -10.63 -5.65
C GLU A 240 -19.11 -9.89 -7.01
N HIS A 241 -17.87 -9.61 -7.43
CA HIS A 241 -17.58 -8.89 -8.67
C HIS A 241 -17.18 -9.88 -9.78
N HIS A 242 -18.15 -10.32 -10.56
CA HIS A 242 -17.95 -11.31 -11.63
C HIS A 242 -17.41 -10.73 -12.94
N ASN A 243 -17.25 -9.41 -13.04
CA ASN A 243 -16.76 -8.72 -14.24
C ASN A 243 -15.23 -8.50 -14.23
N LEU A 244 -14.52 -9.08 -13.27
CA LEU A 244 -13.06 -9.17 -13.27
C LEU A 244 -12.62 -10.21 -14.32
N VAL A 245 -12.84 -9.92 -15.62
CA VAL A 245 -12.52 -10.80 -16.76
C VAL A 245 -11.90 -10.02 -17.92
#